data_AF-A0A958JBH3-F1
#
_entry.id   AF-A0A958JBH3-F1
#
_cell.length_a   1.000
_cell.length_b   1.000
_cell.length_c   1.000
_cell.angle_alpha   90.00
_cell.angle_beta   90.00
_cell.angle_gamma   90.00
#
_symmetry.space_group_name_H-M   'P 1'
#
loop_
_entity.id
_entity.type
_entity.pdbx_description
1 polymer ?
#
loop_
_entity_poly.entity_id
_entity_poly.type
_entity_poly.pdbx_seq_one_letter_code
_entity_poly.pdbx_strand_id
1 'polypeptide(L)'
;ISEANGIKLIEENIFTGETGESKSSNLKKICDLFKPIRPVIIDDSFKNLLEIATNFPSIDTKLVLATWGYTNSEQIKLAASKDFETMNQKSFVARYLC
;
A
#
# COMPACT_ATOMS: atom_id res chain seq x y z
N ILE A 1 -2.45 3.16 -23.25
CA ILE A 1 -1.44 2.42 -22.45
C ILE A 1 -0.29 3.40 -22.26
N SER A 2 -0.21 4.02 -21.10
CA SER A 2 1.00 4.76 -20.72
C SER A 2 2.04 3.72 -20.28
N GLU A 3 3.14 3.61 -21.03
CA GLU A 3 4.27 2.72 -20.69
C GLU A 3 5.36 3.58 -20.03
N ALA A 4 5.39 3.58 -18.70
CA ALA A 4 6.56 4.05 -17.97
C ALA A 4 7.26 2.83 -17.38
N ASN A 5 8.57 2.70 -17.59
CA ASN A 5 9.42 1.66 -16.98
C ASN A 5 8.98 0.20 -17.24
N GLY A 6 8.33 -0.08 -18.39
CA GLY A 6 7.84 -1.42 -18.72
C GLY A 6 6.64 -1.89 -17.89
N ILE A 7 5.97 -0.99 -17.18
CA ILE A 7 4.75 -1.28 -16.43
C ILE A 7 3.55 -1.01 -17.35
N LYS A 8 2.73 -2.04 -17.56
CA LYS A 8 1.44 -1.89 -18.25
C LYS A 8 0.45 -1.23 -17.29
N LEU A 9 0.15 0.04 -17.54
CA LEU A 9 -0.85 0.79 -16.78
C LEU A 9 -2.26 0.51 -17.31
N ILE A 10 -3.18 0.25 -16.38
CA ILE A 10 -4.63 0.17 -16.60
C ILE A 10 -5.20 1.45 -15.99
N GLU A 11 -5.63 2.39 -16.83
CA GLU A 11 -6.02 3.75 -16.41
C GLU A 11 -7.15 3.72 -15.37
N GLU A 12 -8.06 2.75 -15.48
CA GLU A 12 -9.18 2.54 -14.55
C GLU A 12 -8.73 2.14 -13.14
N ASN A 13 -7.49 1.68 -12.99
CA ASN A 13 -6.87 1.29 -11.72
C ASN A 13 -5.93 2.37 -11.16
N ILE A 14 -5.89 3.55 -11.77
CA ILE A 14 -5.09 4.69 -11.29
C ILE A 14 -5.96 5.57 -10.40
N PHE A 15 -5.59 5.65 -9.12
CA PHE A 15 -6.24 6.50 -8.13
C PHE A 15 -5.26 7.60 -7.73
N THR A 16 -5.66 8.86 -7.89
CA THR A 16 -4.80 10.01 -7.64
C THR A 16 -5.41 10.95 -6.60
N GLY A 17 -4.56 11.68 -5.87
CA GLY A 17 -4.97 12.79 -5.02
C GLY A 17 -5.06 14.12 -5.75
N GLU A 18 -4.61 14.19 -7.01
CA GLU A 18 -4.64 15.41 -7.84
C GLU A 18 -6.05 15.90 -8.13
N THR A 19 -7.05 15.01 -8.02
CA THR A 19 -8.47 15.35 -8.16
C THR A 19 -9.11 15.83 -6.85
N GLY A 20 -8.32 16.11 -5.80
CA GLY A 20 -8.81 16.52 -4.48
C GLY A 20 -9.29 15.37 -3.59
N GLU A 21 -9.16 14.12 -4.06
CA GLU A 21 -9.50 12.93 -3.29
C GLU A 21 -8.44 12.64 -2.23
N SER A 22 -8.87 12.32 -1.01
CA SER A 22 -7.95 11.88 0.03
C SER A 22 -7.45 10.46 -0.25
N LYS A 23 -6.22 10.15 0.20
CA LYS A 23 -5.67 8.78 0.12
C LYS A 23 -6.64 7.75 0.73
N SER A 24 -7.30 8.14 1.81
CA SER A 24 -8.36 7.37 2.47
C SER A 24 -9.58 7.09 1.60
N SER A 25 -10.09 8.09 0.87
CA SER A 25 -11.21 7.92 -0.07
C SER A 25 -10.83 6.96 -1.20
N ASN A 26 -9.64 7.14 -1.78
CA ASN A 26 -9.12 6.27 -2.81
C ASN A 26 -8.97 4.82 -2.33
N LEU A 27 -8.47 4.60 -1.12
CA LEU A 27 -8.36 3.26 -0.54
C LEU A 27 -9.71 2.60 -0.33
N LYS A 28 -10.72 3.35 0.12
CA LYS A 28 -12.09 2.82 0.24
C LYS A 28 -12.63 2.38 -1.12
N LYS A 29 -12.47 3.22 -2.16
CA LYS A 29 -12.88 2.89 -3.54
C LYS A 29 -12.17 1.63 -4.04
N ILE A 30 -10.85 1.52 -3.83
CA ILE A 30 -10.07 0.33 -4.18
C ILE A 30 -10.63 -0.91 -3.47
N CYS A 31 -10.84 -0.85 -2.15
CA CYS A 31 -11.37 -1.98 -1.39
C CYS A 31 -12.78 -2.38 -1.86
N ASP A 32 -13.62 -1.42 -2.23
CA ASP A 32 -14.96 -1.69 -2.76
C ASP A 32 -14.92 -2.31 -4.16
N LEU A 33 -14.03 -1.84 -5.05
CA LEU A 33 -13.88 -2.39 -6.41
C LEU A 33 -13.40 -3.84 -6.42
N PHE A 34 -12.47 -4.19 -5.53
CA PHE A 34 -11.82 -5.50 -5.54
C PHE A 34 -12.48 -6.51 -4.59
N LYS A 35 -13.62 -6.20 -3.99
CA LYS A 35 -14.37 -7.19 -3.18
C LYS A 35 -14.71 -8.45 -3.97
N PRO A 36 -14.60 -9.65 -3.36
CA PRO A 36 -14.29 -9.91 -1.95
C PRO A 36 -12.78 -10.05 -1.65
N ILE A 37 -11.89 -9.69 -2.58
CA ILE A 37 -10.44 -9.82 -2.41
C ILE A 37 -9.96 -8.86 -1.32
N ARG A 38 -9.21 -9.39 -0.35
CA ARG A 38 -8.51 -8.60 0.67
C ARG A 38 -7.26 -8.00 0.04
N PRO A 39 -7.19 -6.68 -0.17
CA PRO A 39 -6.00 -6.09 -0.77
C PRO A 39 -4.80 -6.18 0.17
N VAL A 40 -3.60 -6.13 -0.41
CA VAL A 40 -2.35 -5.89 0.31
C VAL A 40 -1.91 -4.48 -0.04
N ILE A 41 -1.82 -3.59 0.96
CA ILE A 41 -1.35 -2.23 0.78
C ILE A 41 0.13 -2.18 1.16
N ILE A 42 0.94 -1.72 0.22
CA ILE A 42 2.39 -1.61 0.37
C ILE A 42 2.76 -0.14 0.18
N ASP A 43 3.41 0.45 1.18
CA ASP A 43 3.84 1.86 1.18
C ASP A 43 5.20 1.93 1.91
N ASP A 44 6.09 2.81 1.49
CA ASP A 44 7.40 3.03 2.14
C ASP A 44 7.33 4.11 3.24
N SER A 45 6.18 4.76 3.40
CA SER A 45 5.89 5.70 4.47
C SER A 45 5.10 5.03 5.61
N PHE A 46 5.77 4.85 6.74
CA PHE A 46 5.14 4.40 7.97
C PHE A 46 3.96 5.30 8.40
N LYS A 47 4.08 6.62 8.19
CA LYS A 47 3.00 7.58 8.50
C LYS A 47 1.74 7.26 7.71
N ASN A 48 1.87 6.96 6.42
CA ASN A 48 0.73 6.62 5.57
C ASN A 48 0.04 5.34 6.07
N LEU A 49 0.81 4.29 6.38
CA LEU A 49 0.26 3.04 6.90
C LEU A 49 -0.45 3.23 8.25
N LEU A 50 0.12 4.06 9.13
CA LEU A 50 -0.49 4.39 10.42
C LEU A 50 -1.80 5.15 10.26
N GLU A 51 -1.86 6.11 9.33
CA GLU A 51 -3.09 6.84 9.00
C GLU A 51 -4.17 5.91 8.47
N ILE A 52 -3.82 4.93 7.64
CA ILE A 52 -4.75 3.92 7.13
C ILE A 52 -5.27 3.06 8.28
N ALA A 53 -4.38 2.49 9.08
CA ALA A 53 -4.75 1.64 10.22
C ALA A 53 -5.66 2.37 11.23
N THR A 54 -5.40 3.66 11.46
CA THR A 54 -6.15 4.48 12.43
C THR A 54 -7.53 4.88 11.90
N ASN A 55 -7.61 5.31 10.65
CA ASN A 55 -8.84 5.86 10.08
C ASN A 55 -9.73 4.79 9.42
N PHE A 56 -9.19 3.59 9.15
CA PHE A 56 -9.88 2.49 8.48
C PHE A 56 -9.72 1.15 9.21
N PRO A 57 -10.03 1.08 10.52
CA PRO A 57 -9.82 -0.12 11.32
C PRO A 57 -10.69 -1.32 10.87
N SER A 58 -11.76 -1.07 10.12
CA SER A 58 -12.65 -2.09 9.57
C SER A 58 -12.30 -2.56 8.16
N ILE A 59 -11.28 -1.97 7.52
CA ILE A 59 -10.82 -2.46 6.22
C ILE A 59 -10.03 -3.75 6.45
N ASP A 60 -10.55 -4.84 5.90
CA ASP A 60 -9.93 -6.16 5.88
C ASP A 60 -8.79 -6.20 4.85
N THR A 61 -7.68 -5.54 5.18
CA THR A 61 -6.49 -5.37 4.35
C THR A 61 -5.23 -5.74 5.11
N LYS A 62 -4.22 -6.20 4.40
CA LYS A 62 -2.87 -6.37 4.95
C LYS A 62 -2.05 -5.11 4.70
N LEU A 63 -1.44 -4.57 5.74
CA LEU A 63 -0.53 -3.42 5.64
C LEU A 63 0.92 -3.87 5.68
N VAL A 64 1.72 -3.42 4.71
CA VAL A 64 3.12 -3.79 4.54
C VAL A 64 3.99 -2.53 4.40
N LEU A 65 4.98 -2.39 5.27
CA LEU A 65 6.02 -1.37 5.16
C LEU A 65 7.13 -1.88 4.23
N ALA A 66 7.29 -1.21 3.09
CA ALA A 66 8.35 -1.48 2.14
C ALA A 66 9.68 -0.91 2.64
N THR A 67 10.71 -1.76 2.77
CA THR A 67 12.04 -1.36 3.28
C THR A 67 13.03 -0.98 2.16
N TRP A 68 12.53 -0.75 0.94
CA TRP A 68 13.32 -0.36 -0.24
C TRP A 68 13.09 1.09 -0.69
N GLY A 69 12.42 1.90 0.12
CA GLY A 69 12.18 3.32 -0.12
C GLY A 69 12.72 4.21 1.01
N TYR A 70 11.97 5.22 1.41
CA TYR A 70 12.36 6.21 2.43
C TYR A 70 12.09 5.77 3.87
N THR A 71 12.46 4.53 4.22
CA THR A 71 12.21 3.96 5.56
C THR A 71 13.49 3.85 6.39
N ASN A 72 13.41 4.14 7.69
CA ASN A 72 14.52 4.00 8.64
C ASN A 72 14.31 2.86 9.66
N SER A 73 15.36 2.53 10.41
CA SER A 73 15.35 1.42 11.38
C SER A 73 14.37 1.61 12.54
N GLU A 74 14.07 2.85 12.93
CA GLU A 74 13.07 3.15 13.95
C GLU A 74 11.65 2.85 13.44
N GLN A 75 11.33 3.27 12.21
CA GLN A 75 10.05 2.98 11.57
C GLN A 75 9.81 1.48 11.37
N ILE A 76 10.86 0.71 11.05
CA ILE A 76 10.79 -0.76 10.96
C ILE A 76 10.43 -1.37 12.33
N LYS A 77 11.03 -0.88 13.41
CA LYS A 77 10.69 -1.32 14.78
C LYS A 77 9.25 -0.96 15.14
N LEU A 78 8.81 0.25 14.80
CA LEU A 78 7.44 0.70 15.05
C LEU A 78 6.41 -0.10 14.25
N ALA A 79 6.70 -0.44 13.00
CA ALA A 79 5.85 -1.30 12.16
C ALA A 79 5.54 -2.63 12.84
N ALA A 80 6.54 -3.29 13.43
CA ALA A 80 6.35 -4.54 14.17
C ALA A 80 5.39 -4.38 15.36
N SER A 81 5.42 -3.23 16.07
CA SER A 81 4.49 -2.95 17.18
C SER A 81 3.06 -2.59 16.76
N LYS A 82 2.82 -2.41 15.45
CA LYS A 82 1.54 -2.06 14.85
C LYS A 82 0.98 -3.18 13.95
N ASP A 83 1.55 -4.38 14.05
CA ASP A 83 1.21 -5.54 13.20
C ASP A 83 1.35 -5.27 11.69
N PHE A 84 2.23 -4.33 11.32
CA PHE A 84 2.57 -4.12 9.91
C PHE A 84 3.67 -5.11 9.52
N GLU A 85 3.45 -5.86 8.44
CA GLU A 85 4.50 -6.68 7.85
C GLU A 85 5.59 -5.75 7.30
N THR A 86 6.86 -6.14 7.41
CA THR A 86 7.96 -5.42 6.76
C THR A 86 8.51 -6.29 5.64
N MET A 87 8.80 -5.69 4.49
CA MET A 87 9.23 -6.45 3.32
C MET A 87 10.31 -5.69 2.57
N ASN A 88 11.36 -6.39 2.15
CA ASN A 88 12.34 -5.85 1.21
C ASN A 88 11.93 -6.16 -0.24
N GLN A 89 12.55 -5.50 -1.23
CA GLN A 89 12.16 -5.65 -2.63
C GLN A 89 12.29 -7.09 -3.13
N LYS A 90 13.34 -7.80 -2.71
CA LYS A 90 13.58 -9.20 -3.09
C LYS A 90 12.44 -10.10 -2.60
N SER A 91 12.02 -9.94 -1.34
CA SER A 91 10.90 -10.67 -0.76
C SER A 91 9.57 -10.33 -1.43
N PHE A 92 9.38 -9.07 -1.83
CA PHE A 92 8.19 -8.64 -2.56
C PHE A 92 8.09 -9.31 -3.93
N VAL A 93 9.16 -9.22 -4.74
CA VAL A 93 9.20 -9.84 -6.07
C VAL A 93 8.96 -11.35 -5.97
N ALA A 94 9.66 -12.04 -5.06
CA ALA A 94 9.54 -13.48 -4.88
C ALA A 94 8.13 -13.94 -4.44
N ARG A 95 7.36 -13.07 -3.77
CA ARG A 95 6.04 -13.41 -3.24
C ARG A 95 4.89 -13.06 -4.19
N TYR A 96 5.01 -11.97 -4.95
CA TYR A 96 3.88 -11.40 -5.68
C TYR A 96 4.08 -11.34 -7.20
N LEU A 97 5.30 -11.53 -7.70
CA LEU A 97 5.63 -11.38 -9.12
C LEU A 97 6.30 -12.62 -9.75
N CYS A 98 6.51 -13.68 -8.98
CA CYS A 98 7.03 -14.98 -9.41
C CYS A 98 5.98 -16.05 -9.11
#